data_AF-A0A518VAL0-F1
#
_entry.id   AF-A0A518VAL0-F1
#
_cell.length_a   1.000
_cell.length_b   1.000
_cell.length_c   1.000
_cell.angle_alpha   90.00
_cell.angle_beta   90.00
_cell.angle_gamma   90.00
#
_symmetry.space_group_name_H-M   'P 1'
#
loop_
_entity.id
_entity.type
_entity.pdbx_description
1 polymer ?
#
loop_
_entity_poly.entity_id
_entity_poly.type
_entity_poly.pdbx_seq_one_letter_code
_entity_poly.pdbx_strand_id
1 'polypeptide(L)'
;MAFIDTTPATFTPKVTEADLQPRLADLLATQGWTIAANFKKVVWDARLTKPNTPLTPSTMARFTVAEHFIYANKAKKMFGLAIVGTWEQTIGSLIEINKLPKPDNLEEIGVWATNEFRKYRAPHTMYVYMVEQLKELKPNGDDIVLGWQGKAEDQLRAALDIEVESSRWAGGKESPRFEVTRAEGGRMQSPIIQAGLRTNLLEQYFSVDYGAAVQYTNWWHDSEISIKGNLSEDSFFFIIQCDNVPAPEGNLVPSIPFHFGKLDALEEGDEPYALFAGSVPITKNSGNLEAQLKSIAEYDYDDTTTRMPNIMPLMKSYPKFPANGLDNIMISRSKLGARYQSHYLSWNAPANEIPPARTSEDGKRDYPRAWNNAENPLYKYSFNPSRYSQKVHTSKVYVIHPEEGVRGSLKDTIALSALSFHANKLRVKKTNCPDEFDVFRYFLVEGVSPFTKKPGTQYRPAGIGLYHSSVDKDGTEINIGSTAKKGKK
;
A
#
# COMPACT_ATOMS: atom_id res chain seq x y z
N MET A 1 21.60 1.44 -8.01
CA MET A 1 20.27 2.07 -7.87
C MET A 1 19.78 2.38 -9.27
N ALA A 2 18.62 1.84 -9.63
CA ALA A 2 18.05 2.03 -10.96
C ALA A 2 16.73 2.79 -10.82
N PHE A 3 16.56 3.82 -11.64
CA PHE A 3 15.23 4.37 -11.88
C PHE A 3 14.45 3.38 -12.73
N ILE A 4 13.32 2.92 -12.21
CA ILE A 4 12.40 2.01 -12.86
C ILE A 4 11.32 2.83 -13.57
N ASP A 5 11.07 2.51 -14.83
CA ASP A 5 9.88 2.93 -15.56
C ASP A 5 9.39 1.72 -16.37
N THR A 6 8.30 1.10 -15.93
CA THR A 6 7.75 -0.10 -16.59
C THR A 6 6.91 0.22 -17.83
N THR A 7 6.67 1.49 -18.14
CA THR A 7 5.79 1.87 -19.26
C THR A 7 6.33 1.58 -20.66
N PRO A 8 7.63 1.67 -20.96
CA PRO A 8 8.14 1.31 -22.28
C PRO A 8 7.81 -0.15 -22.62
N ALA A 9 7.39 -0.42 -23.85
CA ALA A 9 7.07 -1.76 -24.32
C ALA A 9 8.26 -2.73 -24.22
N THR A 10 9.49 -2.22 -24.28
CA THR A 10 10.74 -2.99 -24.19
C THR A 10 11.15 -3.33 -22.76
N PHE A 11 10.52 -2.74 -21.74
CA PHE A 11 10.89 -2.99 -20.35
C PHE A 11 10.40 -4.37 -19.90
N THR A 12 11.30 -5.16 -19.31
CA THR A 12 11.00 -6.45 -18.67
C THR A 12 11.70 -6.47 -17.31
N PRO A 13 11.04 -6.88 -16.21
CA PRO A 13 9.72 -7.50 -16.13
C PRO A 13 8.54 -6.50 -16.12
N LYS A 14 7.44 -6.86 -16.78
CA LYS A 14 6.14 -6.16 -16.69
C LYS A 14 5.36 -6.66 -15.48
N VAL A 15 4.57 -5.79 -14.87
CA VAL A 15 3.66 -6.12 -13.75
C VAL A 15 2.22 -5.97 -14.25
N THR A 16 1.39 -6.97 -13.98
CA THR A 16 -0.03 -6.99 -14.36
C THR A 16 -0.90 -7.15 -13.11
N GLU A 17 -2.19 -6.80 -13.20
CA GLU A 17 -3.12 -6.97 -12.07
C GLU A 17 -3.27 -8.44 -11.65
N ALA A 18 -3.39 -9.35 -12.62
CA ALA A 18 -3.47 -10.79 -12.37
C ALA A 18 -2.28 -11.31 -11.56
N ASP A 19 -1.07 -10.99 -11.99
CA ASP A 19 0.16 -11.57 -11.47
C ASP A 19 0.96 -10.55 -10.62
N LEU A 20 0.27 -9.60 -9.97
CA LEU A 20 0.90 -8.49 -9.25
C LEU A 20 2.00 -8.95 -8.30
N GLN A 21 1.71 -9.92 -7.41
CA GLN A 21 2.64 -10.43 -6.41
C GLN A 21 3.89 -11.09 -7.00
N PRO A 22 3.78 -12.10 -7.89
CA PRO A 22 4.97 -12.71 -8.50
C PRO A 22 5.72 -11.75 -9.42
N ARG A 23 5.05 -10.89 -10.20
CA ARG A 23 5.73 -9.93 -11.08
C ARG A 23 6.43 -8.81 -10.33
N LEU A 24 5.87 -8.38 -9.19
CA LEU A 24 6.57 -7.50 -8.27
C LEU A 24 7.82 -8.18 -7.71
N ALA A 25 7.77 -9.49 -7.44
CA ALA A 25 8.94 -10.26 -7.02
C ALA A 25 10.05 -10.22 -8.08
N ASP A 26 9.70 -10.45 -9.36
CA ASP A 26 10.64 -10.38 -10.49
C ASP A 26 11.29 -8.98 -10.57
N LEU A 27 10.48 -7.92 -10.41
CA LEU A 27 10.99 -6.55 -10.42
C LEU A 27 11.95 -6.28 -9.25
N LEU A 28 11.58 -6.66 -8.03
CA LEU A 28 12.41 -6.47 -6.84
C LEU A 28 13.72 -7.29 -6.91
N ALA A 29 13.67 -8.49 -7.51
CA ALA A 29 14.83 -9.34 -7.69
C ALA A 29 15.94 -8.68 -8.55
N THR A 30 15.59 -7.72 -9.42
CA THR A 30 16.58 -6.95 -10.19
C THR A 30 17.57 -6.15 -9.33
N GLN A 31 17.25 -5.90 -8.05
CA GLN A 31 18.17 -5.30 -7.07
C GLN A 31 18.49 -6.26 -5.90
N GLY A 32 18.29 -7.56 -6.07
CA GLY A 32 18.70 -8.59 -5.10
C GLY A 32 17.76 -8.81 -3.93
N TRP A 33 16.50 -8.39 -4.04
CA TRP A 33 15.45 -8.77 -3.09
C TRP A 33 15.01 -10.21 -3.32
N THR A 34 14.44 -10.84 -2.31
CA THR A 34 14.00 -12.25 -2.37
C THR A 34 12.61 -12.43 -1.77
N ILE A 35 11.86 -13.42 -2.26
CA ILE A 35 10.66 -13.91 -1.58
C ILE A 35 11.12 -14.67 -0.33
N ALA A 36 10.82 -14.12 0.84
CA ALA A 36 11.20 -14.67 2.13
C ALA A 36 10.18 -15.74 2.60
N ALA A 37 8.90 -15.53 2.30
CA ALA A 37 7.84 -16.52 2.47
C ALA A 37 6.65 -16.21 1.55
N ASN A 38 5.92 -17.25 1.14
CA ASN A 38 4.65 -17.10 0.43
C ASN A 38 3.76 -18.31 0.74
N PHE A 39 2.49 -18.04 1.07
CA PHE A 39 1.49 -19.04 1.49
C PHE A 39 0.08 -18.43 1.35
N LYS A 40 -0.97 -19.25 1.42
CA LYS A 40 -2.33 -18.72 1.58
C LYS A 40 -2.83 -18.96 2.99
N LYS A 41 -3.64 -18.02 3.48
CA LYS A 41 -4.39 -18.18 4.72
C LYS A 41 -5.87 -18.29 4.40
N VAL A 42 -6.43 -19.48 4.62
CA VAL A 42 -7.82 -19.82 4.41
C VAL A 42 -8.58 -19.63 5.71
N VAL A 43 -9.51 -18.68 5.73
CA VAL A 43 -10.39 -18.42 6.87
C VAL A 43 -11.82 -18.81 6.51
N TRP A 44 -12.43 -19.63 7.37
CA TRP A 44 -13.83 -20.02 7.26
C TRP A 44 -14.60 -19.67 8.53
N ASP A 45 -15.92 -19.65 8.43
CA ASP A 45 -16.79 -19.29 9.54
C ASP A 45 -16.79 -20.35 10.66
N ALA A 46 -16.17 -20.02 11.81
CA ALA A 46 -16.07 -20.94 12.94
C ALA A 46 -17.44 -21.45 13.45
N ARG A 47 -18.55 -20.77 13.16
CA ARG A 47 -19.90 -21.24 13.53
C ARG A 47 -20.21 -22.64 12.96
N LEU A 48 -19.58 -23.01 11.85
CA LEU A 48 -19.79 -24.30 11.18
C LEU A 48 -19.33 -25.51 12.01
N THR A 49 -18.40 -25.30 12.95
CA THR A 49 -17.92 -26.36 13.85
C THR A 49 -18.33 -26.13 15.30
N LYS A 50 -19.19 -25.15 15.57
CA LYS A 50 -19.62 -24.83 16.94
C LYS A 50 -20.54 -25.95 17.48
N PRO A 51 -20.21 -26.60 18.62
CA PRO A 51 -20.89 -27.82 19.08
C PRO A 51 -22.40 -27.72 19.37
N ASN A 52 -22.93 -26.51 19.59
CA ASN A 52 -24.32 -26.27 19.99
C ASN A 52 -25.13 -25.42 19.00
N THR A 53 -24.59 -25.16 17.80
CA THR A 53 -25.28 -24.35 16.80
C THR A 53 -25.86 -25.26 15.72
N PRO A 54 -27.20 -25.33 15.58
CA PRO A 54 -27.80 -26.07 14.48
C PRO A 54 -27.43 -25.41 13.15
N LEU A 55 -26.94 -26.20 12.22
CA LEU A 55 -26.60 -25.75 10.87
C LEU A 55 -27.86 -25.81 10.00
N THR A 56 -28.37 -24.65 9.61
CA THR A 56 -29.55 -24.55 8.74
C THR A 56 -29.08 -24.47 7.28
N PRO A 57 -29.60 -25.28 6.35
CA PRO A 57 -29.12 -25.30 4.96
C PRO A 57 -29.15 -23.95 4.24
N SER A 58 -30.12 -23.09 4.56
CA SER A 58 -30.26 -21.75 3.96
C SER A 58 -29.31 -20.70 4.52
N THR A 59 -28.57 -21.00 5.59
CA THR A 59 -27.64 -20.05 6.22
C THR A 59 -26.41 -19.89 5.33
N MET A 60 -25.99 -18.64 5.12
CA MET A 60 -24.76 -18.31 4.39
C MET A 60 -23.55 -18.51 5.30
N ALA A 61 -22.55 -19.19 4.76
CA ALA A 61 -21.23 -19.39 5.32
C ALA A 61 -20.20 -18.64 4.48
N ARG A 62 -19.39 -17.82 5.14
CA ARG A 62 -18.36 -17.00 4.49
C ARG A 62 -17.01 -17.70 4.52
N PHE A 63 -16.31 -17.60 3.40
CA PHE A 63 -14.91 -17.96 3.25
C PHE A 63 -14.12 -16.72 2.83
N THR A 64 -12.96 -16.54 3.44
CA THR A 64 -12.03 -15.46 3.13
C THR A 64 -10.64 -16.07 2.98
N VAL A 65 -10.01 -15.90 1.82
CA VAL A 65 -8.65 -16.40 1.58
C VAL A 65 -7.75 -15.21 1.29
N ALA A 66 -6.61 -15.15 1.97
CA ALA A 66 -5.56 -14.18 1.70
C ALA A 66 -4.32 -14.89 1.16
N GLU A 67 -3.83 -14.46 -0.01
CA GLU A 67 -2.56 -14.92 -0.57
C GLU A 67 -1.46 -13.97 -0.13
N HIS A 68 -0.49 -14.44 0.65
CA HIS A 68 0.58 -13.63 1.23
C HIS A 68 1.90 -13.83 0.47
N PHE A 69 2.57 -12.73 0.14
CA PHE A 69 3.95 -12.70 -0.31
C PHE A 69 4.75 -11.80 0.63
N ILE A 70 5.79 -12.33 1.27
CA ILE A 70 6.70 -11.58 2.13
C ILE A 70 8.02 -11.43 1.40
N TYR A 71 8.45 -10.19 1.16
CA TYR A 71 9.69 -9.86 0.48
C TYR A 71 10.74 -9.42 1.49
N ALA A 72 11.99 -9.82 1.29
CA ALA A 72 13.13 -9.36 2.06
C ALA A 72 14.11 -8.60 1.15
N ASN A 73 14.58 -7.45 1.64
CA ASN A 73 15.68 -6.73 1.02
C ASN A 73 17.04 -7.36 1.40
N LYS A 74 18.15 -6.82 0.88
CA LYS A 74 19.49 -7.37 1.21
C LYS A 74 19.83 -7.26 2.70
N ALA A 75 19.39 -6.20 3.37
CA ALA A 75 19.48 -6.03 4.82
C ALA A 75 18.51 -6.90 5.64
N LYS A 76 17.81 -7.86 5.02
CA LYS A 76 16.84 -8.78 5.65
C LYS A 76 15.67 -8.09 6.36
N LYS A 77 15.37 -6.85 6.01
CA LYS A 77 14.12 -6.18 6.41
C LYS A 77 13.01 -6.59 5.47
N MET A 78 11.83 -6.82 6.04
CA MET A 78 10.73 -7.47 5.34
C MET A 78 9.46 -6.63 5.34
N PHE A 79 8.75 -6.71 4.21
CA PHE A 79 7.36 -6.29 4.10
C PHE A 79 6.54 -7.42 3.47
N GLY A 80 5.31 -7.59 3.91
CA GLY A 80 4.32 -8.47 3.32
C GLY A 80 3.35 -7.70 2.45
N LEU A 81 2.92 -8.32 1.36
CA LEU A 81 1.84 -7.89 0.48
C LEU A 81 0.87 -9.06 0.32
N ALA A 82 -0.38 -8.84 0.70
CA ALA A 82 -1.45 -9.81 0.56
C ALA A 82 -2.55 -9.33 -0.41
N ILE A 83 -3.14 -10.28 -1.12
CA ILE A 83 -4.35 -10.10 -1.93
C ILE A 83 -5.42 -11.03 -1.38
N VAL A 84 -6.64 -10.51 -1.22
CA VAL A 84 -7.74 -11.23 -0.58
C VAL A 84 -8.82 -11.59 -1.60
N GLY A 85 -9.48 -12.71 -1.37
CA GLY A 85 -10.71 -13.10 -2.05
C GLY A 85 -11.73 -13.55 -1.02
N THR A 86 -13.00 -13.27 -1.28
CA THR A 86 -14.09 -13.59 -0.35
C THR A 86 -15.32 -14.01 -1.11
N TRP A 87 -16.00 -15.03 -0.59
CA TRP A 87 -17.28 -15.48 -1.10
C TRP A 87 -18.14 -16.05 0.03
N GLU A 88 -19.42 -16.17 -0.25
CA GLU A 88 -20.39 -16.76 0.66
C GLU A 88 -21.13 -17.88 -0.07
N GLN A 89 -21.38 -18.99 0.62
CA GLN A 89 -22.15 -20.11 0.11
C GLN A 89 -23.13 -20.59 1.16
N THR A 90 -24.28 -21.09 0.72
CA THR A 90 -25.24 -21.72 1.63
C THR A 90 -24.64 -22.98 2.24
N ILE A 91 -24.97 -23.27 3.49
CA ILE A 91 -24.57 -24.52 4.14
C ILE A 91 -25.08 -25.73 3.34
N GLY A 92 -26.27 -25.65 2.73
CA GLY A 92 -26.82 -26.69 1.86
C GLY A 92 -25.90 -27.03 0.70
N SER A 93 -25.42 -26.03 -0.05
CA SER A 93 -24.50 -26.29 -1.18
C SER A 93 -23.18 -26.88 -0.71
N LEU A 94 -22.64 -26.44 0.43
CA LEU A 94 -21.41 -27.02 1.00
C LEU A 94 -21.58 -28.50 1.37
N ILE A 95 -22.76 -28.90 1.83
CA ILE A 95 -23.08 -30.31 2.10
C ILE A 95 -23.13 -31.11 0.79
N GLU A 96 -23.79 -30.59 -0.24
CA GLU A 96 -23.91 -31.25 -1.55
C GLU A 96 -22.56 -31.52 -2.22
N ILE A 97 -21.61 -30.58 -2.10
CA ILE A 97 -20.25 -30.74 -2.64
C ILE A 97 -19.26 -31.38 -1.65
N ASN A 98 -19.73 -31.81 -0.47
CA ASN A 98 -18.91 -32.37 0.61
C ASN A 98 -17.75 -31.45 1.06
N LYS A 99 -17.97 -30.14 1.11
CA LYS A 99 -17.00 -29.11 1.56
C LYS A 99 -17.46 -28.35 2.80
N LEU A 100 -18.30 -28.96 3.64
CA LEU A 100 -18.60 -28.43 4.97
C LEU A 100 -17.39 -28.63 5.90
N PRO A 101 -16.82 -27.58 6.52
CA PRO A 101 -15.68 -27.73 7.43
C PRO A 101 -16.02 -28.55 8.68
N LYS A 102 -15.13 -29.49 9.00
CA LYS A 102 -15.16 -30.39 10.15
C LYS A 102 -13.73 -30.59 10.66
N PRO A 103 -13.52 -30.95 11.94
CA PRO A 103 -12.18 -31.10 12.50
C PRO A 103 -11.27 -32.09 11.74
N ASP A 104 -11.85 -33.08 11.08
CA ASP A 104 -11.19 -34.18 10.36
C ASP A 104 -10.91 -33.88 8.88
N ASN A 105 -11.49 -32.82 8.29
CA ASN A 105 -11.35 -32.52 6.85
C ASN A 105 -10.74 -31.13 6.55
N LEU A 106 -10.19 -30.42 7.55
CA LEU A 106 -9.71 -29.05 7.39
C LEU A 106 -8.64 -28.89 6.30
N GLU A 107 -7.77 -29.88 6.12
CA GLU A 107 -6.74 -29.86 5.06
C GLU A 107 -7.38 -29.87 3.67
N GLU A 108 -8.37 -30.75 3.45
CA GLU A 108 -9.11 -30.84 2.19
C GLU A 108 -9.89 -29.55 1.91
N ILE A 109 -10.47 -28.94 2.95
CA ILE A 109 -11.12 -27.63 2.86
C ILE A 109 -10.12 -26.54 2.47
N GLY A 110 -8.91 -26.57 3.02
CA GLY A 110 -7.82 -25.66 2.65
C GLY A 110 -7.53 -25.71 1.16
N VAL A 111 -7.26 -26.92 0.63
CA VAL A 111 -6.97 -27.13 -0.80
C VAL A 111 -8.13 -26.68 -1.68
N TRP A 112 -9.36 -27.01 -1.32
CA TRP A 112 -10.55 -26.58 -2.07
C TRP A 112 -10.70 -25.06 -2.08
N ALA A 113 -10.63 -24.41 -0.92
CA ALA A 113 -10.78 -22.96 -0.81
C ALA A 113 -9.66 -22.21 -1.52
N THR A 114 -8.43 -22.73 -1.49
CA THR A 114 -7.29 -22.20 -2.26
C THR A 114 -7.52 -22.26 -3.77
N ASN A 115 -8.17 -23.32 -4.26
CA ASN A 115 -8.55 -23.40 -5.68
C ASN A 115 -9.71 -22.45 -6.02
N GLU A 116 -10.72 -22.36 -5.17
CA GLU A 116 -11.84 -21.42 -5.34
C GLU A 116 -11.39 -19.96 -5.30
N PHE A 117 -10.41 -19.63 -4.46
CA PHE A 117 -9.83 -18.29 -4.33
C PHE A 117 -9.45 -17.67 -5.68
N ARG A 118 -8.99 -18.46 -6.66
CA ARG A 118 -8.64 -17.98 -8.00
C ARG A 118 -9.79 -17.23 -8.69
N LYS A 119 -11.04 -17.59 -8.38
CA LYS A 119 -12.25 -16.96 -8.93
C LYS A 119 -12.63 -15.67 -8.22
N TYR A 120 -12.37 -15.60 -6.92
CA TYR A 120 -12.81 -14.53 -6.03
C TYR A 120 -11.70 -13.54 -5.65
N ARG A 121 -10.49 -13.76 -6.18
CA ARG A 121 -9.32 -12.93 -5.94
C ARG A 121 -9.60 -11.49 -6.36
N ALA A 122 -9.34 -10.54 -5.46
CA ALA A 122 -9.58 -9.12 -5.67
C ALA A 122 -8.24 -8.34 -5.85
N PRO A 123 -7.61 -8.39 -7.04
CA PRO A 123 -6.27 -7.80 -7.25
C PRO A 123 -6.25 -6.26 -7.16
N HIS A 124 -7.41 -5.61 -7.21
CA HIS A 124 -7.53 -4.16 -7.13
C HIS A 124 -7.22 -3.59 -5.73
N THR A 125 -7.12 -4.43 -4.69
CA THR A 125 -6.74 -4.00 -3.33
C THR A 125 -5.55 -4.80 -2.82
N MET A 126 -4.49 -4.09 -2.44
CA MET A 126 -3.32 -4.65 -1.76
C MET A 126 -3.44 -4.45 -0.25
N TYR A 127 -3.01 -5.45 0.51
CA TYR A 127 -2.88 -5.35 1.97
C TYR A 127 -1.41 -5.46 2.34
N VAL A 128 -0.82 -4.38 2.84
CA VAL A 128 0.62 -4.26 3.02
C VAL A 128 0.98 -4.09 4.49
N TYR A 129 2.04 -4.77 4.96
CA TYR A 129 2.47 -4.71 6.35
C TYR A 129 3.98 -4.96 6.47
N MET A 130 4.60 -4.57 7.58
CA MET A 130 5.96 -4.95 7.95
C MET A 130 5.96 -6.24 8.77
N VAL A 131 7.07 -6.98 8.72
CA VAL A 131 7.33 -8.16 9.55
C VAL A 131 8.77 -8.10 10.06
N GLU A 132 9.00 -8.39 11.35
CA GLU A 132 10.37 -8.46 11.89
C GLU A 132 10.99 -9.86 11.75
N GLN A 133 10.18 -10.92 11.92
CA GLN A 133 10.66 -12.31 11.88
C GLN A 133 9.64 -13.22 11.20
N LEU A 134 10.11 -14.28 10.54
CA LEU A 134 9.24 -15.23 9.84
C LEU A 134 8.70 -16.34 10.76
N LYS A 135 9.52 -16.80 11.71
CA LYS A 135 9.18 -17.88 12.65
C LYS A 135 8.50 -19.06 11.94
N GLU A 136 9.28 -19.83 11.18
CA GLU A 136 8.85 -21.00 10.39
C GLU A 136 8.14 -20.72 9.07
N LEU A 137 7.65 -19.50 8.82
CA LEU A 137 7.19 -19.15 7.47
C LEU A 137 8.36 -19.26 6.48
N LYS A 138 8.11 -19.95 5.36
CA LYS A 138 9.11 -20.32 4.35
C LYS A 138 8.58 -20.02 2.94
N PRO A 139 9.45 -19.91 1.93
CA PRO A 139 9.03 -19.85 0.54
C PRO A 139 8.23 -21.11 0.18
N ASN A 140 7.15 -20.94 -0.58
CA ASN A 140 6.18 -21.99 -0.90
C ASN A 140 5.72 -22.75 0.36
N GLY A 141 5.35 -21.97 1.38
CA GLY A 141 4.85 -22.49 2.64
C GLY A 141 3.47 -23.12 2.49
N ASP A 142 3.17 -24.04 3.39
CA ASP A 142 1.89 -24.72 3.46
C ASP A 142 0.77 -23.72 3.81
N ASP A 143 -0.45 -23.96 3.30
CA ASP A 143 -1.58 -23.08 3.56
C ASP A 143 -2.00 -23.15 5.04
N ILE A 144 -2.32 -21.99 5.61
CA ILE A 144 -2.82 -21.89 6.99
C ILE A 144 -4.35 -21.93 6.95
N VAL A 145 -4.97 -22.94 7.55
CA VAL A 145 -6.44 -23.08 7.59
C VAL A 145 -6.96 -22.75 8.99
N LEU A 146 -7.80 -21.73 9.09
CA LEU A 146 -8.24 -21.14 10.35
C LEU A 146 -9.75 -20.92 10.38
N GLY A 147 -10.45 -21.50 11.36
CA GLY A 147 -11.85 -21.13 11.62
C GLY A 147 -11.92 -19.87 12.45
N TRP A 148 -12.59 -18.80 12.02
CA TRP A 148 -12.71 -17.58 12.83
C TRP A 148 -14.17 -17.23 13.14
N GLN A 149 -14.44 -16.90 14.40
CA GLN A 149 -15.74 -16.41 14.84
C GLN A 149 -15.74 -14.88 14.79
N GLY A 150 -16.70 -14.30 14.08
CA GLY A 150 -16.87 -12.85 14.05
C GLY A 150 -17.70 -12.38 12.87
N LYS A 151 -17.70 -11.06 12.67
CA LYS A 151 -18.31 -10.43 11.49
C LYS A 151 -17.36 -10.54 10.29
N ALA A 152 -17.82 -10.07 9.14
CA ALA A 152 -17.04 -10.00 7.90
C ALA A 152 -15.66 -9.35 8.08
N GLU A 153 -15.60 -8.22 8.81
CA GLU A 153 -14.36 -7.49 9.09
C GLU A 153 -13.38 -8.31 9.95
N ASP A 154 -13.90 -9.08 10.92
CA ASP A 154 -13.08 -9.95 11.77
C ASP A 154 -12.49 -11.11 10.98
N GLN A 155 -13.24 -11.68 10.02
CA GLN A 155 -12.71 -12.71 9.13
C GLN A 155 -11.64 -12.17 8.19
N LEU A 156 -11.84 -10.97 7.61
CA LEU A 156 -10.81 -10.31 6.81
C LEU A 156 -9.54 -10.08 7.63
N ARG A 157 -9.68 -9.53 8.83
CA ARG A 157 -8.57 -9.34 9.77
C ARG A 157 -7.89 -10.66 10.10
N ALA A 158 -8.64 -11.73 10.33
CA ALA A 158 -8.09 -13.05 10.60
C ALA A 158 -7.36 -13.64 9.40
N ALA A 159 -7.79 -13.37 8.18
CA ALA A 159 -7.11 -13.82 6.97
C ALA A 159 -5.80 -13.06 6.73
N LEU A 160 -5.76 -11.77 7.08
CA LEU A 160 -4.57 -10.92 6.89
C LEU A 160 -3.54 -11.02 8.03
N ASP A 161 -3.96 -11.40 9.23
CA ASP A 161 -3.07 -11.63 10.36
C ASP A 161 -2.21 -12.87 10.10
N ILE A 162 -0.89 -12.73 10.09
CA ILE A 162 0.01 -13.87 9.90
C ILE A 162 0.46 -14.49 11.22
N GLU A 163 0.03 -13.99 12.37
CA GLU A 163 0.50 -14.47 13.67
C GLU A 163 -0.38 -15.61 14.22
N VAL A 164 -1.70 -15.51 14.07
CA VAL A 164 -2.63 -16.57 14.52
C VAL A 164 -2.71 -17.68 13.49
N GLU A 165 -2.36 -18.91 13.85
CA GLU A 165 -2.31 -20.04 12.90
C GLU A 165 -3.44 -21.03 13.08
N SER A 166 -3.92 -21.24 14.31
CA SER A 166 -5.02 -22.15 14.57
C SER A 166 -5.90 -21.70 15.73
N SER A 167 -7.15 -22.10 15.65
CA SER A 167 -8.20 -21.84 16.64
C SER A 167 -9.16 -23.02 16.64
N ARG A 168 -9.92 -23.15 17.73
CA ARG A 168 -10.97 -24.17 17.85
C ARG A 168 -12.08 -23.75 18.80
N TRP A 169 -13.19 -24.48 18.73
CA TRP A 169 -14.13 -24.55 19.83
C TRP A 169 -13.65 -25.57 20.86
N ALA A 170 -13.51 -25.14 22.10
CA ALA A 170 -13.30 -25.99 23.26
C ALA A 170 -14.52 -26.00 24.17
N GLY A 171 -14.60 -27.00 25.05
CA GLY A 171 -15.79 -27.23 25.88
C GLY A 171 -16.86 -28.06 25.18
N GLY A 172 -17.77 -28.63 25.97
CA GLY A 172 -18.91 -29.41 25.47
C GLY A 172 -20.05 -28.52 24.94
N LYS A 173 -21.18 -29.14 24.61
CA LYS A 173 -22.37 -28.45 24.09
C LYS A 173 -22.92 -27.34 25.01
N GLU A 174 -22.74 -27.49 26.32
CA GLU A 174 -23.31 -26.57 27.32
C GLU A 174 -22.52 -25.26 27.46
N SER A 175 -21.20 -25.30 27.26
CA SER A 175 -20.30 -24.15 27.46
C SER A 175 -19.20 -24.10 26.41
N PRO A 176 -19.54 -23.90 25.12
CA PRO A 176 -18.53 -23.80 24.06
C PRO A 176 -17.79 -22.46 24.17
N ARG A 177 -16.46 -22.53 24.24
CA ARG A 177 -15.56 -21.37 24.20
C ARG A 177 -14.74 -21.42 22.92
N PHE A 178 -14.59 -20.28 22.26
CA PHE A 178 -13.71 -20.15 21.11
C PHE A 178 -12.31 -19.76 21.62
N GLU A 179 -11.29 -20.56 21.32
CA GLU A 179 -9.93 -20.34 21.78
C GLU A 179 -8.92 -20.42 20.62
N VAL A 180 -7.90 -19.56 20.68
CA VAL A 180 -6.73 -19.60 19.79
C VAL A 180 -5.77 -20.67 20.32
N THR A 181 -5.44 -21.65 19.50
CA THR A 181 -4.60 -22.80 19.88
C THR A 181 -3.14 -22.60 19.53
N ARG A 182 -2.84 -21.86 18.45
CA ARG A 182 -1.48 -21.51 18.06
C ARG A 182 -1.42 -20.09 17.54
N ALA A 183 -0.52 -19.31 18.11
CA ALA A 183 -0.19 -17.97 17.64
C ALA A 183 1.31 -17.72 17.82
N GLU A 184 1.93 -17.09 16.82
CA GLU A 184 3.35 -16.77 16.78
C GLU A 184 3.56 -15.26 16.84
N GLY A 185 3.37 -14.70 18.03
CA GLY A 185 3.47 -13.25 18.27
C GLY A 185 4.88 -12.69 18.04
N GLY A 186 5.90 -13.55 17.97
CA GLY A 186 7.28 -13.19 17.67
C GLY A 186 7.53 -12.74 16.23
N ARG A 187 6.57 -12.95 15.31
CA ARG A 187 6.64 -12.43 13.93
C ARG A 187 6.67 -10.90 13.90
N MET A 188 6.01 -10.27 14.86
CA MET A 188 5.89 -8.81 14.96
C MET A 188 5.36 -8.22 13.66
N GLN A 189 4.16 -8.65 13.27
CA GLN A 189 3.42 -8.03 12.18
C GLN A 189 2.99 -6.63 12.59
N SER A 190 3.19 -5.65 11.71
CA SER A 190 2.66 -4.30 11.91
C SER A 190 1.14 -4.22 11.71
N PRO A 191 0.50 -3.07 11.99
CA PRO A 191 -0.79 -2.79 11.39
C PRO A 191 -0.76 -2.97 9.86
N ILE A 192 -1.89 -3.30 9.27
CA ILE A 192 -2.01 -3.62 7.85
C ILE A 192 -2.62 -2.41 7.12
N ILE A 193 -1.92 -1.98 6.08
CA ILE A 193 -2.30 -0.88 5.20
C ILE A 193 -3.20 -1.44 4.10
N GLN A 194 -4.42 -0.92 3.97
CA GLN A 194 -5.33 -1.26 2.88
C GLN A 194 -5.13 -0.28 1.72
N ALA A 195 -4.42 -0.69 0.68
CA ALA A 195 -4.10 0.13 -0.49
C ALA A 195 -4.92 -0.31 -1.70
N GLY A 196 -6.02 0.40 -1.99
CA GLY A 196 -6.80 0.20 -3.21
C GLY A 196 -6.13 0.86 -4.41
N LEU A 197 -5.77 0.07 -5.41
CA LEU A 197 -5.22 0.55 -6.69
C LEU A 197 -6.28 1.21 -7.57
N ARG A 198 -7.51 0.69 -7.50
CA ARG A 198 -8.70 1.22 -8.14
C ARG A 198 -9.95 0.87 -7.34
N THR A 199 -11.03 1.59 -7.57
CA THR A 199 -12.32 1.29 -6.92
C THR A 199 -12.91 -0.05 -7.39
N ASN A 200 -13.52 -0.79 -6.46
CA ASN A 200 -14.25 -2.03 -6.73
C ASN A 200 -15.68 -1.81 -7.23
N LEU A 201 -16.09 -0.54 -7.35
CA LEU A 201 -17.41 -0.09 -7.78
C LEU A 201 -17.51 0.14 -9.30
N LEU A 202 -16.41 -0.06 -10.02
CA LEU A 202 -16.44 -0.12 -11.49
C LEU A 202 -17.27 -1.33 -11.93
N GLU A 203 -17.64 -1.38 -13.21
CA GLU A 203 -18.49 -2.46 -13.76
C GLU A 203 -18.04 -3.84 -13.27
N GLN A 204 -18.98 -4.75 -13.02
CA GLN A 204 -18.66 -6.09 -12.54
C GLN A 204 -19.13 -7.10 -13.60
N TYR A 205 -18.19 -7.85 -14.16
CA TYR A 205 -18.53 -8.96 -15.03
C TYR A 205 -18.92 -10.17 -14.17
N PHE A 206 -20.22 -10.46 -14.18
CA PHE A 206 -20.78 -11.62 -13.52
C PHE A 206 -20.66 -12.84 -14.43
N SER A 207 -20.10 -13.94 -13.91
CA SER A 207 -20.16 -15.22 -14.60
C SER A 207 -21.29 -16.05 -14.04
N VAL A 208 -22.18 -16.50 -14.94
CA VAL A 208 -23.27 -17.42 -14.62
C VAL A 208 -22.72 -18.76 -14.10
N ASP A 209 -21.59 -19.22 -14.64
CA ASP A 209 -20.95 -20.49 -14.23
C ASP A 209 -20.40 -20.44 -12.79
N TYR A 210 -20.04 -19.24 -12.31
CA TYR A 210 -19.44 -19.05 -11.00
C TYR A 210 -20.37 -18.41 -9.98
N GLY A 211 -21.55 -17.95 -10.39
CA GLY A 211 -22.52 -17.30 -9.50
C GLY A 211 -21.97 -16.04 -8.81
N ALA A 212 -20.94 -15.41 -9.38
CA ALA A 212 -20.22 -14.30 -8.76
C ALA A 212 -19.60 -13.36 -9.80
N ALA A 213 -19.27 -12.14 -9.35
CA ALA A 213 -18.43 -11.21 -10.10
C ALA A 213 -17.01 -11.78 -10.20
N VAL A 214 -16.59 -12.13 -11.42
CA VAL A 214 -15.26 -12.72 -11.69
C VAL A 214 -14.25 -11.65 -12.06
N GLN A 215 -14.73 -10.51 -12.53
CA GLN A 215 -13.91 -9.37 -12.90
C GLN A 215 -14.59 -8.09 -12.42
N TYR A 216 -13.84 -7.29 -11.69
CA TYR A 216 -14.18 -5.89 -11.45
C TYR A 216 -13.57 -5.14 -12.64
N THR A 217 -14.36 -4.74 -13.61
CA THR A 217 -13.92 -4.16 -14.88
C THR A 217 -13.88 -2.64 -14.79
N ASN A 218 -12.70 -2.06 -14.99
CA ASN A 218 -12.55 -1.08 -16.08
C ASN A 218 -11.79 -1.66 -17.28
N TRP A 219 -11.05 -2.79 -17.15
CA TRP A 219 -10.44 -3.53 -18.26
C TRP A 219 -10.01 -4.97 -17.84
N TRP A 220 -9.34 -5.71 -18.74
CA TRP A 220 -9.05 -7.16 -18.74
C TRP A 220 -8.06 -7.68 -17.66
N HIS A 221 -8.03 -9.00 -17.45
CA HIS A 221 -7.14 -9.70 -16.51
C HIS A 221 -5.63 -9.42 -16.75
N ASP A 222 -5.23 -9.10 -17.98
CA ASP A 222 -3.86 -8.84 -18.41
C ASP A 222 -3.45 -7.36 -18.35
N SER A 223 -4.28 -6.48 -17.78
CA SER A 223 -3.96 -5.06 -17.64
C SER A 223 -2.62 -4.83 -16.94
N GLU A 224 -1.76 -4.05 -17.59
CA GLU A 224 -0.46 -3.65 -17.08
C GLU A 224 -0.60 -2.60 -15.98
N ILE A 225 0.20 -2.73 -14.92
CA ILE A 225 0.34 -1.74 -13.86
C ILE A 225 1.59 -0.90 -14.17
N SER A 226 1.40 0.41 -14.31
CA SER A 226 2.51 1.35 -14.43
C SER A 226 3.21 1.50 -13.09
N ILE A 227 4.51 1.20 -13.06
CA ILE A 227 5.37 1.40 -11.89
C ILE A 227 6.53 2.30 -12.32
N LYS A 228 6.64 3.45 -11.66
CA LYS A 228 7.71 4.41 -11.88
C LYS A 228 8.35 4.81 -10.57
N GLY A 229 9.68 4.86 -10.49
CA GLY A 229 10.37 5.34 -9.29
C GLY A 229 11.68 4.63 -9.03
N ASN A 230 12.09 4.58 -7.77
CA ASN A 230 13.45 4.18 -7.42
C ASN A 230 13.44 2.80 -6.80
N LEU A 231 14.38 1.97 -7.23
CA LEU A 231 14.66 0.68 -6.61
C LEU A 231 16.16 0.57 -6.30
N SER A 232 16.44 0.22 -5.05
CA SER A 232 17.77 -0.07 -4.55
C SER A 232 17.78 -1.41 -3.80
N GLU A 233 18.93 -1.80 -3.27
CA GLU A 233 19.10 -3.07 -2.56
C GLU A 233 18.39 -3.10 -1.20
N ASP A 234 18.08 -1.93 -0.64
CA ASP A 234 17.51 -1.77 0.71
C ASP A 234 16.17 -1.01 0.75
N SER A 235 15.85 -0.26 -0.30
CA SER A 235 14.65 0.59 -0.35
C SER A 235 14.05 0.69 -1.75
N PHE A 236 12.75 0.95 -1.81
CA PHE A 236 12.08 1.43 -3.01
C PHE A 236 11.13 2.58 -2.71
N PHE A 237 10.89 3.41 -3.72
CA PHE A 237 9.77 4.34 -3.76
C PHE A 237 9.18 4.28 -5.16
N PHE A 238 7.98 3.72 -5.25
CA PHE A 238 7.22 3.62 -6.49
C PHE A 238 6.03 4.56 -6.52
N ILE A 239 5.72 5.04 -7.70
CA ILE A 239 4.42 5.59 -8.09
C ILE A 239 3.75 4.51 -8.93
N ILE A 240 2.63 4.02 -8.43
CA ILE A 240 1.85 2.92 -9.03
C ILE A 240 0.56 3.49 -9.59
N GLN A 241 0.21 3.08 -10.80
CA GLN A 241 -1.07 3.40 -11.42
C GLN A 241 -1.55 2.22 -12.26
N CYS A 242 -2.77 1.74 -11.99
CA CYS A 242 -3.45 0.80 -12.88
C CYS A 242 -3.85 1.49 -14.18
N ASP A 243 -4.21 0.69 -15.20
CA ASP A 243 -4.73 1.23 -16.46
C ASP A 243 -5.97 2.11 -16.19
N ASN A 244 -5.91 3.35 -16.66
CA ASN A 244 -6.88 4.40 -16.36
C ASN A 244 -7.88 4.65 -17.51
N VAL A 245 -7.75 3.95 -18.64
CA VAL A 245 -8.75 3.99 -19.72
C VAL A 245 -9.90 3.03 -19.32
N PRO A 246 -11.21 3.34 -19.54
CA PRO A 246 -11.80 4.54 -20.13
C PRO A 246 -12.33 5.51 -19.06
N ALA A 247 -11.93 5.34 -17.80
CA ALA A 247 -12.35 6.17 -16.66
C ALA A 247 -11.22 7.12 -16.21
N PRO A 248 -10.78 8.08 -17.05
CA PRO A 248 -9.70 8.99 -16.68
C PRO A 248 -10.10 10.00 -15.60
N GLU A 249 -11.41 10.12 -15.30
CA GLU A 249 -11.98 11.13 -14.41
C GLU A 249 -12.55 10.52 -13.11
N GLY A 250 -12.65 11.34 -12.07
CA GLY A 250 -13.31 10.96 -10.81
C GLY A 250 -12.43 10.24 -9.79
N ASN A 251 -11.11 10.23 -9.98
CA ASN A 251 -10.15 9.63 -9.04
C ASN A 251 -10.39 8.13 -8.77
N LEU A 252 -11.01 7.44 -9.73
CA LEU A 252 -11.40 6.02 -9.63
C LEU A 252 -10.20 5.08 -9.81
N VAL A 253 -9.18 5.54 -10.55
CA VAL A 253 -7.91 4.84 -10.82
C VAL A 253 -6.73 5.82 -10.61
N PRO A 254 -6.46 6.22 -9.34
CA PRO A 254 -5.44 7.22 -9.05
C PRO A 254 -4.02 6.71 -9.25
N SER A 255 -3.08 7.63 -9.48
CA SER A 255 -1.68 7.37 -9.14
C SER A 255 -1.50 7.38 -7.62
N ILE A 256 -0.87 6.34 -7.07
CA ILE A 256 -0.59 6.19 -5.63
C ILE A 256 0.92 6.00 -5.38
N PRO A 257 1.46 6.49 -4.26
CA PRO A 257 2.81 6.16 -3.86
C PRO A 257 2.83 4.80 -3.15
N PHE A 258 3.93 4.08 -3.27
CA PHE A 258 4.22 2.89 -2.48
C PHE A 258 5.70 2.89 -2.09
N HIS A 259 5.98 2.92 -0.79
CA HIS A 259 7.34 3.03 -0.29
C HIS A 259 7.59 2.03 0.84
N PHE A 260 8.73 1.34 0.74
CA PHE A 260 9.33 0.62 1.85
C PHE A 260 10.85 0.78 1.80
N GLY A 261 11.47 1.18 2.90
CA GLY A 261 12.92 1.34 2.92
C GLY A 261 13.50 2.06 4.13
N LYS A 262 14.83 2.07 4.19
CA LYS A 262 15.62 2.79 5.19
C LYS A 262 15.51 4.31 5.01
N LEU A 263 15.35 5.04 6.11
CA LEU A 263 15.46 6.51 6.11
C LEU A 263 16.93 6.95 6.18
N ASP A 264 17.21 8.14 5.66
CA ASP A 264 18.43 8.86 5.99
C ASP A 264 18.28 9.41 7.42
N ALA A 265 18.68 8.59 8.39
CA ALA A 265 18.56 8.92 9.81
C ALA A 265 19.39 10.16 10.18
N LEU A 266 18.88 10.96 11.11
CA LEU A 266 19.60 12.12 11.64
C LEU A 266 20.71 11.70 12.62
N GLU A 267 20.47 10.62 13.38
CA GLU A 267 21.39 10.12 14.40
C GLU A 267 22.21 8.94 13.84
N GLU A 268 23.51 8.94 14.17
CA GLU A 268 24.41 7.85 13.78
C GLU A 268 24.03 6.54 14.50
N GLY A 269 24.04 5.42 13.78
CA GLY A 269 23.66 4.11 14.30
C GLY A 269 22.16 3.82 14.32
N ASP A 270 21.32 4.79 13.96
CA ASP A 270 19.88 4.60 13.83
C ASP A 270 19.51 4.00 12.45
N GLU A 271 18.65 2.97 12.46
CA GLU A 271 18.23 2.26 11.24
C GLU A 271 16.70 2.14 11.12
N PRO A 272 15.98 3.27 11.04
CA PRO A 272 14.54 3.24 10.94
C PRO A 272 14.13 2.88 9.50
N TYR A 273 13.16 1.98 9.39
CA TYR A 273 12.50 1.64 8.14
C TYR A 273 11.12 2.24 8.13
N ALA A 274 10.72 2.78 6.98
CA ALA A 274 9.41 3.35 6.75
C ALA A 274 8.59 2.47 5.80
N LEU A 275 7.28 2.43 6.02
CA LEU A 275 6.28 1.85 5.12
C LEU A 275 5.10 2.82 5.04
N PHE A 276 4.68 3.10 3.82
CA PHE A 276 3.40 3.72 3.53
C PHE A 276 2.99 3.39 2.10
N ALA A 277 1.68 3.52 1.84
CA ALA A 277 1.14 3.40 0.51
C ALA A 277 0.09 4.51 0.30
N GLY A 278 -0.43 4.63 -0.92
CA GLY A 278 -1.67 5.34 -1.15
C GLY A 278 -2.80 4.38 -1.49
N SER A 279 -4.00 4.95 -1.57
CA SER A 279 -5.21 4.24 -1.94
C SER A 279 -6.14 5.17 -2.71
N VAL A 280 -6.96 4.59 -3.57
CA VAL A 280 -8.26 5.19 -3.91
C VAL A 280 -9.01 5.50 -2.60
N PRO A 281 -9.73 6.63 -2.50
CA PRO A 281 -10.58 6.91 -1.35
C PRO A 281 -11.47 5.72 -0.98
N ILE A 282 -11.30 5.19 0.23
CA ILE A 282 -12.09 4.06 0.74
C ILE A 282 -13.36 4.63 1.35
N THR A 283 -14.49 4.45 0.67
CA THR A 283 -15.77 5.00 1.10
C THR A 283 -16.37 4.15 2.22
N LYS A 284 -16.87 4.79 3.27
CA LYS A 284 -17.64 4.13 4.34
C LYS A 284 -19.15 4.17 4.11
N ASN A 285 -19.59 4.82 3.03
CA ASN A 285 -21.00 5.10 2.78
C ASN A 285 -21.71 3.85 2.23
N SER A 286 -22.69 3.37 2.99
CA SER A 286 -23.71 2.41 2.55
C SER A 286 -24.81 3.14 1.76
N GLY A 287 -24.45 3.69 0.60
CA GLY A 287 -25.36 4.35 -0.33
C GLY A 287 -25.57 3.52 -1.60
N ASN A 288 -26.42 4.01 -2.51
CA ASN A 288 -26.47 3.47 -3.87
C ASN A 288 -25.13 3.72 -4.60
N LEU A 289 -24.91 3.01 -5.71
CA LEU A 289 -23.66 3.07 -6.48
C LEU A 289 -23.25 4.52 -6.83
N GLU A 290 -24.21 5.34 -7.26
CA GLU A 290 -23.98 6.75 -7.62
C GLU A 290 -23.46 7.57 -6.44
N ALA A 291 -24.06 7.44 -5.25
CA ALA A 291 -23.60 8.14 -4.05
C ALA A 291 -22.20 7.68 -3.62
N GLN A 292 -21.88 6.40 -3.78
CA GLN A 292 -20.55 5.87 -3.47
C GLN A 292 -19.49 6.42 -4.42
N LEU A 293 -19.73 6.37 -5.73
CA LEU A 293 -18.84 6.94 -6.75
C LEU A 293 -18.63 8.45 -6.54
N LYS A 294 -19.70 9.18 -6.23
CA LYS A 294 -19.63 10.61 -5.90
C LYS A 294 -18.74 10.86 -4.68
N SER A 295 -18.87 10.06 -3.62
CA SER A 295 -18.02 10.21 -2.43
C SER A 295 -16.53 9.90 -2.64
N ILE A 296 -16.18 9.15 -3.70
CA ILE A 296 -14.78 8.97 -4.13
C ILE A 296 -14.30 10.23 -4.86
N ALA A 297 -15.11 10.74 -5.79
CA ALA A 297 -14.77 11.90 -6.61
C ALA A 297 -14.68 13.21 -5.80
N GLU A 298 -15.53 13.35 -4.77
CA GLU A 298 -15.63 14.52 -3.89
C GLU A 298 -14.98 14.27 -2.51
N TYR A 299 -14.01 13.35 -2.43
CA TYR A 299 -13.35 13.02 -1.17
C TYR A 299 -12.62 14.24 -0.56
N ASP A 300 -12.93 14.56 0.70
CA ASP A 300 -12.28 15.64 1.44
C ASP A 300 -10.94 15.15 2.05
N TYR A 301 -9.83 15.66 1.50
CA TYR A 301 -8.47 15.36 1.95
C TYR A 301 -8.03 16.14 3.20
N ASP A 302 -8.82 17.13 3.60
CA ASP A 302 -8.56 18.01 4.72
C ASP A 302 -9.35 17.63 5.97
N ASP A 303 -10.39 16.81 5.81
CA ASP A 303 -11.14 16.23 6.93
C ASP A 303 -10.25 15.31 7.78
N THR A 304 -10.02 15.75 9.01
CA THR A 304 -9.25 15.00 10.02
C THR A 304 -10.11 14.10 10.90
N THR A 305 -11.44 14.22 10.79
CA THR A 305 -12.41 13.42 11.54
C THR A 305 -12.55 12.03 10.91
N THR A 306 -12.46 11.94 9.59
CA THR A 306 -12.48 10.66 8.86
C THR A 306 -11.09 10.07 8.71
N ARG A 307 -10.78 9.06 9.54
CA ARG A 307 -9.56 8.25 9.40
C ARG A 307 -9.76 7.06 8.48
N MET A 308 -8.73 6.77 7.69
CA MET A 308 -8.67 5.57 6.88
C MET A 308 -8.63 4.32 7.77
N PRO A 309 -9.10 3.16 7.27
CA PRO A 309 -9.12 1.92 8.03
C PRO A 309 -7.77 1.62 8.68
N ASN A 310 -7.81 1.13 9.91
CA ASN A 310 -6.62 0.69 10.63
C ASN A 310 -6.82 -0.76 11.04
N ILE A 311 -6.28 -1.68 10.23
CA ILE A 311 -6.43 -3.12 10.44
C ILE A 311 -5.29 -3.60 11.32
N MET A 312 -5.60 -4.06 12.53
CA MET A 312 -4.61 -4.59 13.48
C MET A 312 -4.45 -6.10 13.35
N PRO A 313 -3.29 -6.70 13.70
CA PRO A 313 -3.21 -8.14 13.95
C PRO A 313 -4.17 -8.55 15.09
N LEU A 314 -4.76 -9.75 15.08
CA LEU A 314 -5.87 -10.13 15.96
C LEU A 314 -5.53 -10.01 17.45
N MET A 315 -4.35 -10.50 17.83
CA MET A 315 -3.90 -10.61 19.21
C MET A 315 -3.08 -9.40 19.68
N LYS A 316 -2.99 -8.35 18.86
CA LYS A 316 -2.19 -7.15 19.17
C LYS A 316 -3.05 -5.91 19.25
N SER A 317 -2.75 -5.11 20.26
CA SER A 317 -3.18 -3.72 20.35
C SER A 317 -1.96 -2.85 20.55
N TYR A 318 -1.85 -1.81 19.73
CA TYR A 318 -0.80 -0.81 19.86
C TYR A 318 -1.38 0.38 20.63
N PRO A 319 -0.94 0.63 21.87
CA PRO A 319 -1.67 1.48 22.80
C PRO A 319 -1.59 2.98 22.49
N LYS A 320 -0.54 3.44 21.78
CA LYS A 320 -0.34 4.86 21.47
C LYS A 320 -0.12 5.07 19.97
N PHE A 321 -1.12 5.67 19.32
CA PHE A 321 -1.09 6.18 17.93
C PHE A 321 -0.47 5.21 16.91
N PRO A 322 -1.07 4.02 16.70
CA PRO A 322 -0.61 3.13 15.65
C PRO A 322 -0.76 3.79 14.27
N ALA A 323 0.27 3.63 13.45
CA ALA A 323 0.22 4.05 12.07
C ALA A 323 -0.78 3.20 11.27
N ASN A 324 -1.46 3.82 10.30
CA ASN A 324 -2.26 3.11 9.30
C ASN A 324 -1.65 3.17 7.89
N GLY A 325 -0.54 3.90 7.72
CA GLY A 325 0.23 3.94 6.46
C GLY A 325 -0.45 4.69 5.31
N LEU A 326 -1.63 5.29 5.53
CA LEU A 326 -2.38 6.10 4.57
C LEU A 326 -2.53 7.54 5.03
N ASP A 327 -2.90 7.74 6.30
CA ASP A 327 -3.00 9.07 6.91
C ASP A 327 -1.64 9.54 7.47
N ASN A 328 -0.72 8.59 7.69
CA ASN A 328 0.58 8.78 8.31
C ASN A 328 1.59 7.75 7.79
N ILE A 329 2.85 7.91 8.16
CA ILE A 329 3.92 6.96 7.86
C ILE A 329 4.10 6.00 9.03
N MET A 330 4.24 4.72 8.70
CA MET A 330 4.59 3.68 9.64
C MET A 330 6.11 3.53 9.72
N ILE A 331 6.65 3.64 10.94
CA ILE A 331 8.07 3.39 11.21
C ILE A 331 8.21 2.10 12.00
N SER A 332 9.18 1.25 11.63
CA SER A 332 9.45 -0.03 12.29
C SER A 332 9.64 0.13 13.81
N ARG A 333 10.45 1.12 14.22
CA ARG A 333 10.73 1.43 15.63
C ARG A 333 11.03 2.92 15.84
N SER A 334 10.35 3.53 16.80
CA SER A 334 10.57 4.91 17.26
C SER A 334 11.89 5.03 18.04
N LYS A 335 12.36 6.26 18.32
CA LYS A 335 13.58 6.48 19.11
C LYS A 335 13.46 5.85 20.50
N LEU A 336 12.28 5.97 21.11
CA LEU A 336 11.96 5.43 22.42
C LEU A 336 11.64 3.92 22.42
N GLY A 337 11.75 3.28 21.24
CA GLY A 337 11.62 1.83 21.09
C GLY A 337 10.20 1.32 20.86
N ALA A 338 9.20 2.22 20.76
CA ALA A 338 7.84 1.84 20.41
C ALA A 338 7.75 1.44 18.93
N ARG A 339 6.87 0.51 18.60
CA ARG A 339 6.78 -0.06 17.24
C ARG A 339 5.60 0.48 16.47
N TYR A 340 5.80 0.65 15.16
CA TYR A 340 4.74 1.00 14.19
C TYR A 340 3.95 2.25 14.55
N GLN A 341 4.60 3.21 15.20
CA GLN A 341 3.99 4.47 15.58
C GLN A 341 3.82 5.39 14.37
N SER A 342 2.75 6.19 14.40
CA SER A 342 2.47 7.20 13.38
C SER A 342 3.54 8.28 13.36
N HIS A 343 4.20 8.44 12.22
CA HIS A 343 5.05 9.58 11.91
C HIS A 343 4.44 10.40 10.76
N TYR A 344 4.85 11.64 10.62
CA TYR A 344 4.31 12.60 9.66
C TYR A 344 5.41 13.14 8.76
N LEU A 345 5.03 13.52 7.55
CA LEU A 345 5.91 14.15 6.60
C LEU A 345 5.97 15.65 6.84
N SER A 346 7.17 16.18 6.75
CA SER A 346 7.43 17.61 6.76
C SER A 346 8.48 17.94 5.72
N TRP A 347 8.31 19.07 5.07
CA TRP A 347 9.23 19.57 4.08
C TRP A 347 9.15 21.09 4.10
N ASN A 348 10.20 21.76 3.62
CA ASN A 348 10.24 23.21 3.64
C ASN A 348 9.22 23.79 2.63
N ALA A 349 8.04 24.12 3.14
CA ALA A 349 6.90 24.67 2.43
C ALA A 349 6.49 26.01 3.06
N PRO A 350 5.82 26.90 2.31
CA PRO A 350 5.34 28.17 2.86
C PRO A 350 4.39 27.94 4.03
N ALA A 351 4.27 28.95 4.91
CA ALA A 351 3.33 28.94 6.01
C ALA A 351 1.90 28.66 5.48
N ASN A 352 1.18 27.79 6.19
CA ASN A 352 -0.13 27.24 5.83
C ASN A 352 -1.28 28.27 5.80
N GLU A 353 -0.98 29.57 5.75
CA GLU A 353 -1.98 30.64 5.76
C GLU A 353 -2.82 30.70 4.48
N ILE A 354 -2.35 30.06 3.38
CA ILE A 354 -3.16 29.81 2.19
C ILE A 354 -3.15 28.31 1.89
N PRO A 355 -4.18 27.54 2.28
CA PRO A 355 -4.34 26.17 1.83
C PRO A 355 -4.48 26.18 0.30
N PRO A 356 -3.86 25.22 -0.41
CA PRO A 356 -3.99 25.21 -1.86
C PRO A 356 -5.44 25.05 -2.27
N ALA A 357 -5.94 25.95 -3.11
CA ALA A 357 -7.27 25.85 -3.70
C ALA A 357 -7.27 24.65 -4.65
N ARG A 358 -7.83 23.53 -4.19
CA ARG A 358 -8.00 22.28 -4.95
C ARG A 358 -9.34 22.20 -5.65
N THR A 359 -10.10 23.28 -5.69
CA THR A 359 -11.49 23.25 -6.13
C THR A 359 -11.59 23.27 -7.65
N SER A 360 -12.29 22.29 -8.20
CA SER A 360 -12.85 22.37 -9.55
C SER A 360 -13.69 23.64 -9.74
N GLU A 361 -13.95 24.01 -10.99
CA GLU A 361 -14.72 25.22 -11.35
C GLU A 361 -16.12 25.26 -10.68
N ASP A 362 -16.72 24.10 -10.40
CA ASP A 362 -18.00 23.97 -9.69
C ASP A 362 -17.88 23.98 -8.15
N GLY A 363 -16.66 24.05 -7.61
CA GLY A 363 -16.37 24.10 -6.17
C GLY A 363 -16.58 22.79 -5.41
N LYS A 364 -16.78 21.66 -6.10
CA LYS A 364 -17.20 20.39 -5.46
C LYS A 364 -16.13 19.30 -5.41
N ARG A 365 -15.07 19.40 -6.21
CA ARG A 365 -14.06 18.36 -6.34
C ARG A 365 -12.69 18.89 -5.93
N ASP A 366 -12.03 18.18 -5.01
CA ASP A 366 -10.76 18.57 -4.38
C ASP A 366 -9.55 17.66 -4.76
N TYR A 367 -9.51 17.14 -5.99
CA TYR A 367 -8.39 16.28 -6.41
C TYR A 367 -7.13 17.09 -6.81
N PRO A 368 -5.91 16.55 -6.59
CA PRO A 368 -4.65 17.23 -6.91
C PRO A 368 -4.45 17.69 -8.35
N ARG A 369 -5.26 17.25 -9.33
CA ARG A 369 -5.25 17.78 -10.71
C ARG A 369 -6.24 18.93 -10.96
N ALA A 370 -7.13 19.25 -10.02
CA ALA A 370 -8.11 20.33 -10.12
C ALA A 370 -7.52 21.71 -9.77
N TRP A 371 -6.31 22.01 -10.26
CA TRP A 371 -5.75 23.34 -10.10
C TRP A 371 -6.36 24.27 -11.16
N ASN A 372 -7.15 25.23 -10.69
CA ASN A 372 -7.55 26.35 -11.53
C ASN A 372 -6.32 27.14 -11.99
N ASN A 373 -6.48 27.76 -13.16
CA ASN A 373 -5.53 28.45 -14.03
C ASN A 373 -4.56 29.43 -13.30
N ALA A 374 -3.71 30.13 -14.06
CA ALA A 374 -2.70 31.07 -13.55
C ALA A 374 -3.20 32.17 -12.57
N GLU A 375 -4.52 32.32 -12.40
CA GLU A 375 -5.17 33.19 -11.42
C GLU A 375 -5.18 32.62 -9.99
N ASN A 376 -4.79 31.36 -9.80
CA ASN A 376 -4.76 30.71 -8.49
C ASN A 376 -3.89 31.54 -7.51
N PRO A 377 -4.37 31.88 -6.31
CA PRO A 377 -3.59 32.59 -5.30
C PRO A 377 -2.24 31.95 -5.01
N LEU A 378 -2.14 30.62 -5.15
CA LEU A 378 -0.89 29.90 -5.04
C LEU A 378 0.15 30.41 -6.02
N TYR A 379 -0.20 30.69 -7.29
CA TYR A 379 0.70 31.23 -8.31
C TYR A 379 1.42 32.51 -7.87
N LYS A 380 0.82 33.28 -6.95
CA LYS A 380 1.36 34.54 -6.40
C LYS A 380 2.38 34.34 -5.27
N TYR A 381 2.61 33.11 -4.81
CA TYR A 381 3.58 32.80 -3.74
C TYR A 381 4.99 32.49 -4.26
N SER A 382 5.98 32.86 -3.46
CA SER A 382 7.43 32.84 -3.75
C SER A 382 8.05 31.45 -3.96
N PHE A 383 7.30 30.38 -3.71
CA PHE A 383 7.77 28.99 -3.80
C PHE A 383 7.51 28.35 -5.17
N ASN A 384 6.89 29.07 -6.10
CA ASN A 384 6.53 28.54 -7.40
C ASN A 384 7.68 28.62 -8.39
N PRO A 385 7.69 27.71 -9.39
CA PRO A 385 8.62 27.81 -10.50
C PRO A 385 8.40 29.14 -11.23
N SER A 386 9.39 30.03 -11.18
CA SER A 386 9.35 31.25 -11.98
C SER A 386 9.71 30.90 -13.42
N ARG A 387 8.84 31.31 -14.36
CA ARG A 387 9.08 31.16 -15.80
C ARG A 387 10.38 31.84 -16.26
N TYR A 388 10.83 32.86 -15.52
CA TYR A 388 12.03 33.64 -15.83
C TYR A 388 13.30 33.02 -15.25
N SER A 389 13.24 32.42 -14.06
CA SER A 389 14.42 31.84 -13.42
C SER A 389 14.61 30.36 -13.74
N GLN A 390 13.55 29.66 -14.17
CA GLN A 390 13.51 28.20 -14.35
C GLN A 390 13.93 27.42 -13.08
N LYS A 391 13.83 28.05 -11.91
CA LYS A 391 14.16 27.46 -10.61
C LYS A 391 12.89 27.21 -9.84
N VAL A 392 12.86 26.08 -9.12
CA VAL A 392 11.79 25.71 -8.19
C VAL A 392 12.39 25.47 -6.82
N HIS A 393 11.67 25.85 -5.77
CA HIS A 393 12.07 25.54 -4.41
C HIS A 393 11.78 24.07 -4.12
N THR A 394 12.79 23.34 -3.66
CA THR A 394 12.69 21.93 -3.27
C THR A 394 13.24 21.72 -1.87
N SER A 395 12.81 20.66 -1.21
CA SER A 395 13.28 20.30 0.12
C SER A 395 13.36 18.77 0.27
N LYS A 396 14.22 18.32 1.18
CA LYS A 396 14.15 16.92 1.64
C LYS A 396 12.80 16.69 2.31
N VAL A 397 12.32 15.46 2.23
CA VAL A 397 11.10 15.07 2.94
C VAL A 397 11.48 14.47 4.28
N TYR A 398 11.30 15.24 5.35
CA TYR A 398 11.58 14.81 6.71
C TYR A 398 10.44 13.98 7.27
N VAL A 399 10.80 12.99 8.09
CA VAL A 399 9.88 12.15 8.85
C VAL A 399 9.95 12.58 10.30
N ILE A 400 8.81 12.99 10.86
CA ILE A 400 8.70 13.62 12.17
C ILE A 400 7.72 12.84 13.05
N HIS A 401 8.13 12.58 14.29
CA HIS A 401 7.21 12.15 15.34
C HIS A 401 6.79 13.37 16.19
N PRO A 402 5.52 13.52 16.58
CA PRO A 402 5.07 14.68 17.38
C PRO A 402 5.84 14.87 18.69
N GLU A 403 6.28 13.77 19.32
CA GLU A 403 6.98 13.81 20.60
C GLU A 403 8.51 13.65 20.46
N GLU A 404 9.00 12.99 19.40
CA GLU A 404 10.44 12.69 19.24
C GLU A 404 11.16 13.64 18.27
N GLY A 405 10.40 14.52 17.59
CA GLY A 405 10.94 15.44 16.58
C GLY A 405 11.34 14.72 15.29
N VAL A 406 12.34 15.27 14.59
CA VAL A 406 12.82 14.73 13.30
C VAL A 406 13.60 13.44 13.52
N ARG A 407 13.17 12.37 12.84
CA ARG A 407 13.84 11.07 12.85
C ARG A 407 14.89 10.97 11.74
N GLY A 408 14.56 11.48 10.57
CA GLY A 408 15.39 11.44 9.37
C GLY A 408 14.64 11.97 8.16
N SER A 409 15.17 11.71 6.97
CA SER A 409 14.49 12.03 5.71
C SER A 409 14.26 10.79 4.84
N LEU A 410 13.22 10.83 4.00
CA LEU A 410 13.05 9.85 2.93
C LEU A 410 14.24 9.95 1.98
N LYS A 411 14.95 8.83 1.85
CA LYS A 411 16.12 8.72 0.99
C LYS A 411 15.72 8.93 -0.48
N ASP A 412 16.59 9.60 -1.24
CA ASP A 412 16.45 9.80 -2.70
C ASP A 412 15.12 10.46 -3.13
N THR A 413 14.50 11.21 -2.21
CA THR A 413 13.19 11.82 -2.37
C THR A 413 13.24 13.28 -1.97
N ILE A 414 12.69 14.14 -2.83
CA ILE A 414 12.48 15.55 -2.53
C ILE A 414 11.00 15.90 -2.65
N ALA A 415 10.56 16.90 -1.89
CA ALA A 415 9.24 17.50 -2.01
C ALA A 415 9.34 18.90 -2.61
N LEU A 416 8.29 19.28 -3.33
CA LEU A 416 8.11 20.59 -3.93
C LEU A 416 6.62 20.94 -4.02
N SER A 417 6.32 22.19 -4.39
CA SER A 417 4.94 22.62 -4.62
C SER A 417 4.31 21.79 -5.74
N ALA A 418 3.09 21.28 -5.52
CA ALA A 418 2.34 20.43 -6.43
C ALA A 418 1.70 21.18 -7.61
N LEU A 419 2.46 22.08 -8.24
CA LEU A 419 2.03 22.79 -9.44
C LEU A 419 2.47 22.02 -10.69
N SER A 420 1.66 22.11 -11.75
CA SER A 420 2.05 21.62 -13.06
C SER A 420 3.07 22.58 -13.66
N PHE A 421 4.29 22.10 -13.91
CA PHE A 421 5.28 22.81 -14.71
C PHE A 421 5.72 21.91 -15.86
N HIS A 422 5.97 22.48 -17.03
CA HIS A 422 6.26 21.73 -18.27
C HIS A 422 7.54 20.88 -18.24
N ALA A 423 8.31 20.88 -17.15
CA ALA A 423 9.54 20.10 -17.02
C ALA A 423 9.30 18.80 -16.24
N ASN A 424 9.65 17.66 -16.84
CA ASN A 424 9.53 16.35 -16.19
C ASN A 424 10.71 16.00 -15.27
N LYS A 425 11.82 16.73 -15.39
CA LYS A 425 13.08 16.49 -14.67
C LYS A 425 13.56 17.76 -13.97
N LEU A 426 14.03 17.62 -12.74
CA LEU A 426 14.56 18.66 -11.88
C LEU A 426 16.04 18.39 -11.64
N ARG A 427 16.91 19.39 -11.84
CA ARG A 427 18.33 19.30 -11.48
C ARG A 427 18.54 19.95 -10.13
N VAL A 428 19.06 19.19 -9.17
CA VAL A 428 19.41 19.65 -7.83
C VAL A 428 20.92 19.60 -7.72
N LYS A 429 21.54 20.72 -7.33
CA LYS A 429 22.99 20.79 -7.20
C LYS A 429 23.46 19.89 -6.05
N LYS A 430 24.46 19.05 -6.28
CA LYS A 430 25.04 18.22 -5.21
C LYS A 430 25.74 19.08 -4.17
N THR A 431 25.56 18.71 -2.91
CA THR A 431 26.33 19.30 -1.81
C THR A 431 27.81 18.98 -2.01
N ASN A 432 28.68 19.99 -1.96
CA ASN A 432 30.14 19.88 -2.09
C ASN A 432 30.71 19.55 -3.50
N CYS A 433 29.87 19.36 -4.52
CA CYS A 433 30.33 19.19 -5.92
C CYS A 433 29.72 20.29 -6.81
N PRO A 434 30.45 21.38 -7.13
CA PRO A 434 29.87 22.53 -7.80
C PRO A 434 29.40 22.27 -9.23
N ASP A 435 29.98 21.27 -9.90
CA ASP A 435 29.74 20.92 -11.31
C ASP A 435 28.90 19.64 -11.49
N GLU A 436 28.34 19.08 -10.41
CA GLU A 436 27.50 17.88 -10.48
C GLU A 436 26.09 18.14 -9.96
N PHE A 437 25.12 17.53 -10.63
CA PHE A 437 23.70 17.68 -10.33
C PHE A 437 23.02 16.32 -10.21
N ASP A 438 22.23 16.16 -9.17
CA ASP A 438 21.27 15.07 -9.05
C ASP A 438 20.01 15.43 -9.83
N VAL A 439 19.57 14.51 -10.69
CA VAL A 439 18.36 14.65 -11.50
C VAL A 439 17.24 13.92 -10.81
N PHE A 440 16.13 14.60 -10.54
CA PHE A 440 14.91 14.03 -9.98
C PHE A 440 13.79 14.06 -11.01
N ARG A 441 13.00 13.00 -11.12
CA ARG A 441 11.79 12.99 -11.93
C ARG A 441 10.59 13.41 -11.07
N TYR A 442 9.81 14.34 -11.60
CA TYR A 442 8.65 14.89 -10.91
C TYR A 442 7.40 14.02 -11.08
N PHE A 443 6.66 13.87 -9.98
CA PHE A 443 5.41 13.12 -9.89
C PHE A 443 4.38 13.89 -9.06
N LEU A 444 3.13 13.81 -9.52
CA LEU A 444 1.95 14.23 -8.79
C LEU A 444 1.12 12.99 -8.46
N VAL A 445 0.82 12.81 -7.18
CA VAL A 445 0.00 11.73 -6.65
C VAL A 445 -1.43 12.21 -6.50
N GLU A 446 -2.39 11.34 -6.86
CA GLU A 446 -3.82 11.66 -6.83
C GLU A 446 -4.55 10.98 -5.68
N GLY A 447 -4.15 9.75 -5.34
CA GLY A 447 -4.82 8.97 -4.31
C GLY A 447 -4.59 9.52 -2.90
N VAL A 448 -5.38 9.01 -1.96
CA VAL A 448 -5.19 9.26 -0.53
C VAL A 448 -3.85 8.69 -0.10
N SER A 449 -2.99 9.54 0.47
CA SER A 449 -1.68 9.15 0.96
C SER A 449 -1.16 10.18 1.97
N PRO A 450 -0.05 9.90 2.68
CA PRO A 450 0.58 10.87 3.56
C PRO A 450 1.01 12.18 2.85
N PHE A 451 1.16 12.17 1.53
CA PHE A 451 1.51 13.35 0.73
C PHE A 451 0.31 14.22 0.31
N THR A 452 -0.92 13.68 0.36
CA THR A 452 -2.13 14.35 -0.15
C THR A 452 -3.11 14.74 0.95
N LYS A 453 -3.09 14.06 2.09
CA LYS A 453 -4.07 14.18 3.19
C LYS A 453 -3.49 14.78 4.48
N LYS A 454 -4.33 15.44 5.27
CA LYS A 454 -4.08 15.80 6.69
C LYS A 454 -4.26 14.59 7.62
N PRO A 455 -3.47 14.46 8.71
CA PRO A 455 -2.31 15.25 9.10
C PRO A 455 -0.99 14.78 8.47
N GLY A 456 -1.03 13.89 7.47
CA GLY A 456 0.12 13.24 6.84
C GLY A 456 1.24 14.19 6.43
N THR A 457 0.91 15.35 5.86
CA THR A 457 1.87 16.42 5.57
C THR A 457 1.27 17.80 5.83
N GLN A 458 2.11 18.74 6.26
CA GLN A 458 1.69 20.08 6.65
C GLN A 458 1.14 20.87 5.46
N TYR A 459 1.88 20.89 4.34
CA TYR A 459 1.48 21.49 3.07
C TYR A 459 1.26 20.39 2.03
N ARG A 460 0.05 20.35 1.46
CA ARG A 460 -0.49 19.24 0.67
C ARG A 460 -1.37 19.79 -0.46
N PRO A 461 -1.40 19.19 -1.66
CA PRO A 461 -0.61 18.03 -2.00
C PRO A 461 0.85 18.44 -2.13
N ALA A 462 1.73 17.55 -1.73
CA ALA A 462 3.16 17.72 -1.95
C ALA A 462 3.52 17.06 -3.27
N GLY A 463 4.17 17.81 -4.15
CA GLY A 463 4.78 17.27 -5.36
C GLY A 463 6.00 16.43 -4.99
N ILE A 464 6.19 15.29 -5.65
CA ILE A 464 7.23 14.32 -5.31
C ILE A 464 8.30 14.32 -6.41
N GLY A 465 9.56 14.52 -6.03
CA GLY A 465 10.70 14.28 -6.90
C GLY A 465 11.42 13.00 -6.48
N LEU A 466 11.56 12.04 -7.40
CA LEU A 466 12.29 10.79 -7.18
C LEU A 466 13.61 10.80 -7.96
N TYR A 467 14.71 10.48 -7.29
CA TYR A 467 16.05 10.48 -7.89
C TYR A 467 16.14 9.58 -9.13
N HIS A 468 16.63 10.11 -10.25
CA HIS A 468 16.74 9.39 -11.52
C HIS A 468 18.19 9.05 -11.87
N SER A 469 19.05 10.07 -11.97
CA SER A 469 20.46 9.92 -12.35
C SER A 469 21.27 11.13 -11.86
N SER A 470 22.60 11.07 -11.99
CA SER A 470 23.47 12.23 -11.82
C SER A 470 23.95 12.73 -13.17
N VAL A 471 24.09 14.04 -13.33
CA VAL A 471 24.66 14.67 -14.54
C VAL A 471 25.74 15.67 -14.16
N ASP A 472 26.68 15.90 -15.08
CA ASP A 472 27.62 17.01 -14.98
C ASP A 472 26.97 18.36 -15.36
N LYS A 473 27.76 19.42 -15.31
CA LYS A 473 27.35 20.79 -15.71
C LYS A 473 26.84 20.88 -17.16
N ASP A 474 27.31 20.00 -18.03
CA ASP A 474 26.98 19.97 -19.46
C ASP A 474 25.74 19.08 -19.73
N GLY A 475 25.24 18.38 -18.70
CA GLY A 475 24.06 17.52 -18.77
C GLY A 475 24.37 16.08 -19.17
N THR A 476 25.64 15.68 -19.18
CA THR A 476 26.08 14.32 -19.48
C THR A 476 25.91 13.45 -18.25
N GLU A 477 25.34 12.25 -18.40
CA GLU A 477 25.13 11.34 -17.27
C GLU A 477 26.47 10.84 -16.69
N ILE A 478 26.58 10.96 -15.36
CA ILE A 478 27.73 10.49 -14.59
C ILE A 478 27.43 9.06 -14.14
N ASN A 479 28.11 8.09 -14.74
CA ASN A 479 28.05 6.70 -14.28
C ASN A 479 28.79 6.56 -12.95
N ILE A 480 28.05 6.40 -11.85
CA ILE A 480 28.60 6.24 -10.48
C ILE A 480 29.40 4.92 -10.30
N GLY A 481 29.56 4.12 -11.35
CA GLY A 481 30.23 2.81 -11.32
C GLY A 481 31.72 2.75 -11.67
N SER A 482 32.42 3.86 -11.97
CA SER A 482 33.81 3.77 -12.50
C SER A 482 34.89 4.63 -11.82
N THR A 483 34.58 5.37 -10.76
CA THR A 483 35.57 6.26 -10.09
C THR A 483 36.40 5.61 -8.98
N ALA A 484 36.55 4.28 -8.99
CA ALA A 484 37.52 3.56 -8.17
C ALA A 484 38.71 3.04 -9.02
N LYS A 485 39.39 3.93 -9.77
CA LYS A 485 40.76 3.75 -10.29
C LYS A 485 41.14 4.95 -11.18
N LYS A 486 41.62 6.03 -10.57
CA LYS A 486 42.62 6.95 -11.14
C LYS A 486 42.90 8.06 -10.14
N GLY A 487 43.97 7.88 -9.37
CA GLY A 487 44.39 8.84 -8.35
C GLY A 487 45.63 8.41 -7.57
N LYS A 488 46.62 7.82 -8.24
CA LYS A 488 48.02 7.87 -7.80
C LYS A 488 48.86 8.21 -9.03
N LYS A 489 49.31 9.45 -9.10
CA LYS A 489 50.58 9.81 -9.70
C LYS A 489 51.48 10.24 -8.56
#